data_AF-A0A924G3H8-F1
#
_entry.id   AF-A0A924G3H8-F1
#
_cell.length_a   1.000
_cell.length_b   1.000
_cell.length_c   1.000
_cell.angle_alpha   90.00
_cell.angle_beta   90.00
_cell.angle_gamma   90.00
#
_symmetry.space_group_name_H-M   'P 1'
#
loop_
_entity.id
_entity.type
_entity.pdbx_description
1 polymer ?
#
loop_
_entity_poly.entity_id
_entity_poly.type
_entity_poly.pdbx_seq_one_letter_code
_entity_poly.pdbx_strand_id
1 'polypeptide(L)'
;MNALELRTYEIFKTKLGEKEAETIIEFIEAKSKQQIEEKKDVFMVKQDKIDLIEKMNQDKLDMIKWMFGFWVSLVLLLLANWFLKKN
;
A
#
# COMPACT_ATOMS: atom_id res chain seq x y z
N MET A 1 -21.00 -15.43 -11.32
CA MET A 1 -21.96 -14.65 -12.12
C MET A 1 -23.00 -14.04 -11.20
N ASN A 2 -23.06 -12.71 -11.20
CA ASN A 2 -24.03 -11.94 -10.44
C ASN A 2 -25.42 -12.07 -11.11
N ALA A 3 -26.52 -11.96 -10.35
CA ALA A 3 -27.88 -12.11 -10.87
C ALA A 3 -28.20 -11.11 -12.00
N LEU A 4 -27.49 -9.98 -12.06
CA LEU A 4 -27.62 -8.97 -13.09
C LEU A 4 -26.94 -9.37 -14.40
N GLU A 5 -25.77 -10.01 -14.34
CA GLU A 5 -25.05 -10.53 -15.53
C GLU A 5 -25.87 -11.59 -16.25
N LEU A 6 -26.54 -12.47 -15.50
CA LEU A 6 -27.38 -13.53 -16.05
C LEU A 6 -28.57 -12.95 -16.83
N ARG A 7 -29.24 -11.94 -16.28
CA ARG A 7 -30.36 -11.25 -16.93
C ARG A 7 -29.91 -10.49 -18.18
N THR A 8 -28.76 -9.83 -18.11
CA THR A 8 -28.19 -9.11 -19.24
C THR A 8 -27.80 -10.07 -20.37
N TYR A 9 -27.20 -11.22 -20.03
CA TYR A 9 -26.90 -12.29 -20.99
C TYR A 9 -28.18 -12.84 -21.63
N GLU A 10 -29.24 -13.11 -20.87
CA GLU A 10 -30.52 -13.61 -21.41
C GLU A 10 -31.16 -12.61 -22.39
N ILE A 11 -31.11 -11.30 -22.08
CA ILE A 11 -31.62 -10.23 -22.96
C ILE A 11 -30.81 -10.16 -24.25
N PHE A 12 -29.48 -10.22 -24.17
CA PHE A 12 -28.64 -10.19 -25.36
C PHE A 12 -28.74 -11.47 -26.17
N LYS A 13 -28.84 -12.64 -25.52
CA LYS A 13 -29.04 -13.94 -26.17
C LYS A 13 -30.34 -13.99 -26.96
N THR A 14 -31.43 -13.42 -26.43
CA THR A 14 -32.72 -13.36 -27.14
C THR A 14 -32.73 -12.36 -28.31
N LYS A 15 -31.89 -11.32 -28.28
CA LYS A 15 -31.88 -10.24 -29.29
C LYS A 15 -30.83 -10.40 -30.39
N LEU A 16 -29.68 -10.97 -30.05
CA LEU A 16 -28.47 -10.95 -30.89
C LEU A 16 -27.95 -12.35 -31.22
N GLY A 17 -28.24 -13.34 -30.37
CA GLY A 17 -27.66 -14.68 -30.48
C GLY A 17 -26.67 -14.95 -29.36
N GLU A 18 -26.35 -16.23 -29.16
CA GLU A 18 -25.54 -16.69 -28.04
C GLU A 18 -24.08 -16.18 -28.09
N LYS A 19 -23.48 -16.21 -29.29
CA LYS A 19 -22.10 -15.76 -29.50
C LYS A 19 -21.92 -14.25 -29.36
N GLU A 20 -22.84 -13.46 -29.91
CA GLU A 20 -22.78 -12.00 -29.75
C GLU A 20 -22.99 -11.58 -28.29
N ALA A 21 -23.91 -12.25 -27.58
CA ALA A 21 -24.16 -11.97 -26.16
C ALA A 21 -22.94 -12.27 -25.29
N GLU A 22 -22.28 -13.41 -25.51
CA GLU A 22 -21.06 -13.81 -24.80
C GLU A 22 -19.93 -12.79 -25.03
N THR A 23 -19.72 -12.38 -26.29
CA THR A 23 -18.70 -11.39 -26.66
C THR A 23 -18.93 -10.03 -25.98
N ILE A 24 -20.19 -9.60 -25.86
CA ILE A 24 -20.54 -8.32 -25.22
C ILE A 24 -20.30 -8.39 -23.70
N ILE A 25 -20.68 -9.50 -23.06
CA ILE A 25 -20.44 -9.70 -21.63
C ILE A 25 -18.94 -9.74 -21.33
N GLU A 26 -18.16 -10.49 -22.12
CA GLU A 26 -16.70 -10.54 -21.99
C GLU A 26 -16.05 -9.17 -22.17
N PHE A 27 -16.50 -8.38 -23.16
CA PHE A 27 -16.01 -7.02 -23.37
C PHE A 27 -16.30 -6.11 -22.17
N ILE A 28 -17.50 -6.20 -21.59
CA ILE A 28 -17.90 -5.42 -20.41
C ILE A 28 -17.07 -5.83 -19.18
N GLU A 29 -16.86 -7.13 -18.96
CA GLU A 29 -16.02 -7.62 -17.87
C GLU A 29 -14.56 -7.17 -18.02
N ALA A 30 -14.01 -7.24 -19.23
CA ALA A 30 -12.65 -6.78 -19.54
C ALA A 30 -12.51 -5.28 -19.28
N LYS A 31 -13.46 -4.47 -19.77
CA LYS A 31 -13.52 -3.00 -19.52
C LYS A 31 -13.67 -2.67 -18.03
N SER A 32 -14.44 -3.46 -17.29
CA SER A 32 -14.64 -3.27 -15.86
C SER A 32 -13.36 -3.57 -15.06
N LYS A 33 -12.69 -4.69 -15.35
CA LYS A 33 -11.40 -5.05 -14.76
C LYS A 33 -10.34 -3.99 -15.04
N GLN A 34 -10.24 -3.54 -16.28
CA GLN A 34 -9.28 -2.50 -16.67
C GLN A 34 -9.53 -1.18 -15.92
N GLN A 35 -10.79 -0.76 -15.75
CA GLN A 35 -11.10 0.45 -14.98
C GLN A 35 -10.83 0.30 -13.48
N ILE A 36 -11.01 -0.91 -12.92
CA ILE A 36 -10.64 -1.20 -11.53
C ILE A 36 -9.13 -1.15 -11.36
N GLU A 37 -8.38 -1.71 -12.31
CA GLU A 37 -6.91 -1.73 -12.29
C GLU A 37 -6.32 -0.32 -12.45
N GLU A 38 -6.82 0.48 -13.39
CA GLU A 38 -6.43 1.89 -13.56
C GLU A 38 -6.76 2.75 -12.33
N LYS A 39 -7.88 2.45 -11.63
CA LYS A 39 -8.24 3.15 -10.39
C LYS A 39 -7.46 2.64 -9.18
N LYS A 40 -6.96 1.41 -9.20
CA LYS A 40 -6.18 0.80 -8.11
C LYS A 40 -4.86 1.56 -7.89
N ASP A 41 -4.25 2.09 -8.94
CA ASP A 41 -3.04 2.91 -8.83
C ASP A 41 -3.29 4.30 -8.24
N VAL A 42 -4.53 4.82 -8.36
CA VAL A 42 -4.92 6.15 -7.83
C VAL A 42 -5.36 6.06 -6.36
N PHE A 43 -5.89 4.93 -5.92
CA PHE A 43 -6.27 4.70 -4.54
C PHE A 43 -5.10 4.09 -3.77
N MET A 44 -4.52 4.83 -2.81
CA MET A 44 -3.64 4.25 -1.77
C MET A 44 -4.31 2.99 -1.19
N VAL A 45 -3.79 1.83 -1.55
CA VAL A 45 -4.33 0.54 -1.10
C VAL A 45 -3.94 0.39 0.37
N LYS A 46 -4.70 -0.37 1.15
CA LYS A 46 -4.41 -0.57 2.59
C LYS A 46 -2.97 -1.05 2.85
N GLN A 47 -2.37 -1.75 1.89
CA GLN A 47 -0.97 -2.15 1.90
C GLN A 47 0.00 -0.96 1.90
N ASP A 48 -0.23 0.05 1.06
CA ASP A 48 0.62 1.26 1.03
C ASP A 48 0.59 2.00 2.37
N LYS A 49 -0.55 1.98 3.08
CA LYS A 49 -0.65 2.56 4.42
C LYS A 49 0.15 1.77 5.45
N ILE A 50 0.17 0.45 5.36
CA ILE A 50 0.94 -0.41 6.27
C ILE A 50 2.43 -0.20 6.03
N ASP A 51 2.88 -0.18 4.77
CA ASP A 51 4.27 0.08 4.40
C ASP A 51 4.75 1.47 4.85
N LEU A 52 3.89 2.49 4.76
CA LEU A 52 4.19 3.84 5.25
C LEU A 52 4.31 3.88 6.78
N ILE A 53 3.43 3.19 7.51
CA ILE A 53 3.50 3.09 8.98
C ILE A 53 4.77 2.35 9.41
N GLU A 54 5.13 1.28 8.69
CA GLU A 54 6.34 0.50 8.96
C GLU A 54 7.61 1.35 8.74
N LYS A 55 7.72 2.04 7.59
CA LYS A 55 8.83 2.96 7.30
C LYS A 55 8.94 4.06 8.35
N MET A 56 7.82 4.68 8.73
CA MET A 56 7.81 5.69 9.79
C MET A 56 8.31 5.17 11.15
N ASN A 57 8.02 3.91 11.47
CA ASN A 57 8.49 3.31 12.72
C ASN A 57 10.00 2.98 12.65
N GLN A 58 10.50 2.53 11.51
CA GLN A 58 11.93 2.29 11.30
C GLN A 58 12.73 3.59 11.41
N ASP A 59 12.29 4.67 10.78
CA ASP A 59 12.95 5.99 10.83
C ASP A 59 13.03 6.54 12.27
N LYS A 60 11.96 6.36 13.05
CA LYS A 60 11.95 6.75 14.47
C LYS A 60 12.94 5.94 15.29
N LEU A 61 13.04 4.64 15.06
CA LEU A 61 13.97 3.77 15.78
C LEU A 61 15.42 4.12 15.46
N ASP A 62 15.75 4.42 14.21
CA ASP A 62 17.10 4.79 13.83
C ASP A 62 17.48 6.17 14.37
N MET A 63 16.55 7.13 14.38
CA MET A 63 16.75 8.41 15.07
C MET A 63 17.04 8.21 16.57
N ILE A 64 16.30 7.33 17.26
CA ILE A 64 16.53 7.02 18.67
C ILE A 64 17.92 6.40 18.89
N LYS A 65 18.34 5.44 18.06
CA LYS A 65 19.69 4.83 18.16
C LYS A 65 20.80 5.87 18.00
N TRP A 66 20.68 6.75 17.00
CA TRP A 66 21.64 7.83 16.77
C TRP A 66 21.69 8.80 17.94
N MET A 67 20.54 9.15 18.53
CA MET A 67 20.47 9.97 19.73
C MET A 67 21.17 9.30 20.92
N PHE A 68 20.93 8.01 21.16
CA PHE A 68 21.62 7.29 22.25
C PHE A 68 23.14 7.25 22.08
N GLY A 69 23.63 6.98 20.86
CA GLY A 69 25.06 7.01 20.57
C GLY A 69 25.69 8.38 20.85
N PHE A 70 24.99 9.45 20.47
CA PHE A 70 25.39 10.83 20.76
C PHE A 70 25.44 11.11 22.27
N TRP A 71 24.39 10.74 23.02
CA TRP A 71 24.33 10.96 24.46
C TRP A 71 25.41 10.18 25.23
N VAL A 72 25.70 8.92 24.85
CA VAL A 72 26.77 8.14 25.46
C VAL A 72 28.13 8.80 25.26
N SER A 73 28.40 9.31 24.05
CA SER A 73 29.63 10.06 23.76
C SER A 73 29.78 11.31 24.64
N LEU A 74 28.69 12.08 24.81
CA LEU A 74 28.69 13.25 25.70
C LEU A 74 28.95 12.87 27.16
N VAL A 75 28.34 11.79 27.66
CA VAL A 75 28.57 11.32 29.03
C VAL A 75 30.02 10.91 29.24
N LEU A 76 30.63 10.20 28.28
CA LEU A 76 32.05 9.82 28.35
C LEU A 76 32.97 11.05 28.38
N LEU A 77 32.69 12.07 27.57
CA LEU A 77 33.46 13.32 27.58
C LEU A 77 33.34 14.06 28.91
N LEU A 78 32.13 14.11 29.50
CA LEU A 78 31.91 14.73 30.80
C LEU A 78 32.64 13.98 31.93
N LEU A 79 32.60 12.64 31.91
CA LEU A 79 33.31 11.81 32.87
C LEU A 79 34.84 11.96 32.74
N ALA A 80 35.35 12.00 31.51
CA ALA A 80 36.77 12.23 31.23
C ALA A 80 37.22 13.60 31.73
N ASN A 81 36.45 14.65 31.47
CA ASN A 81 36.74 16.00 31.94
C ASN A 81 36.69 16.10 33.48
N TRP A 82 35.70 15.45 34.11
CA TRP A 82 35.62 15.42 35.58
C TRP A 82 36.80 14.68 36.22
N PHE A 83 37.24 13.56 35.63
CA PHE A 83 38.40 12.81 36.11
C PHE A 83 39.71 13.60 35.95
N LEU A 84 39.91 14.26 34.81
CA LEU A 84 41.07 15.13 34.56
C LEU A 84 41.13 16.35 35.47
N LYS A 85 39.98 16.87 35.92
CA LYS A 85 39.91 18.01 36.85
C LYS A 85 40.08 17.60 38.32
N LYS A 86 39.96 16.30 38.63
CA LYS A 86 40.05 15.75 39.99
C LYS A 86 41.46 15.29 40.36
N ASN A 87 42.30 14.95 39.38
CA ASN A 87 43.75 14.80 39.52
C ASN A 87 44.46 16.16 39.35
#